data_AF-A0AB39P7B1-F1
#
_entry.id   AF-A0AB39P7B1-F1
#
_cell.length_a   1.000
_cell.length_b   1.000
_cell.length_c   1.000
_cell.angle_alpha   90.00
_cell.angle_beta   90.00
_cell.angle_gamma   90.00
#
_symmetry.space_group_name_H-M   'P 1'
#
loop_
_entity.id
_entity.type
_entity.pdbx_description
1 polymer ?
#
loop_
_entity_poly.entity_id
_entity_poly.type
_entity_poly.pdbx_seq_one_letter_code
_entity_poly.pdbx_strand_id
1 'polypeptide(L)'
;MTRRFRCHEPGEDAWYWFELAESDRPSRQMTLLGADSVPAVAVDFAELAQVRDICGLLGVQLYEVVYGVAAEGPLEEPPDAEPVTEHEFAVMWGRCRSFRQCDVRHSSGPIPVGTRLPGTFVGAPWPPGRTGVFVDLGLPLPGFVDAIHLFRADAVWPPDGTRAEFEVVDIRVNGSAQLRLRPTATPPPGEPWPRPVRP
;
A
#
# COMPACT_ATOMS: atom_id res chain seq x y z
N MET A 1 8.67 16.75 -23.16
CA MET A 1 9.89 16.54 -22.33
C MET A 1 9.48 16.48 -20.87
N THR A 2 9.89 15.46 -20.12
CA THR A 2 9.64 15.37 -18.68
C THR A 2 10.55 16.33 -17.92
N ARG A 3 9.99 17.19 -17.06
CA ARG A 3 10.75 18.12 -16.21
C ARG A 3 10.75 17.63 -14.77
N ARG A 4 11.87 17.80 -14.06
CA ARG A 4 12.03 17.42 -12.66
C ARG A 4 12.70 18.53 -11.90
N PHE A 5 12.18 18.84 -10.73
CA PHE A 5 12.75 19.85 -9.86
C PHE A 5 12.45 19.55 -8.40
N ARG A 6 13.13 20.27 -7.52
CA ARG A 6 12.84 20.32 -6.09
C ARG A 6 12.81 21.77 -5.60
N CYS A 7 12.09 22.03 -4.54
CA CYS A 7 12.11 23.30 -3.84
C CYS A 7 12.03 23.06 -2.34
N HIS A 8 12.54 24.02 -1.57
CA HIS A 8 12.50 24.01 -0.13
C HIS A 8 11.50 25.06 0.34
N GLU A 9 10.61 24.69 1.25
CA GLU A 9 9.71 25.64 1.92
C GLU A 9 10.18 25.79 3.37
N PRO A 10 10.96 26.86 3.69
CA PRO A 10 11.51 27.03 5.03
C PRO A 10 10.46 27.19 6.11
N GLY A 11 9.27 27.72 5.77
CA GLY A 11 8.18 27.87 6.73
C GLY A 11 7.61 26.54 7.22
N GLU A 12 7.73 25.49 6.40
CA GLU A 12 7.23 24.14 6.69
C GLU A 12 8.36 23.17 7.08
N ASP A 13 9.62 23.61 6.99
CA ASP A 13 10.81 22.76 7.10
C ASP A 13 10.68 21.53 6.18
N ALA A 14 10.31 21.77 4.91
CA ALA A 14 9.92 20.72 3.98
C ALA A 14 10.63 20.85 2.63
N TRP A 15 11.06 19.72 2.09
CA TRP A 15 11.53 19.60 0.71
C TRP A 15 10.47 18.94 -0.16
N TYR A 16 10.07 19.66 -1.21
CA TYR A 16 9.16 19.18 -2.23
C TYR A 16 9.93 18.76 -3.47
N TRP A 17 9.54 17.63 -4.06
CA TRP A 17 10.14 17.12 -5.29
C TRP A 17 9.02 16.75 -6.26
N PHE A 18 9.16 17.18 -7.51
CA PHE A 18 8.15 16.98 -8.53
C PHE A 18 8.75 16.44 -9.81
N GLU A 19 8.01 15.53 -10.44
CA GLU A 19 8.16 15.18 -11.84
C GLU A 19 6.89 15.66 -12.56
N LEU A 20 7.05 16.45 -13.60
CA LEU A 20 5.96 16.95 -14.43
C LEU A 20 5.88 16.17 -15.73
N ALA A 21 4.66 15.79 -16.10
CA ALA A 21 4.35 15.32 -17.44
C ALA A 21 4.35 16.50 -18.43
N GLU A 22 4.21 16.22 -19.72
CA GLU A 22 4.19 17.25 -20.79
C GLU A 22 3.05 18.26 -20.67
N SER A 23 2.07 18.02 -19.78
CA SER A 23 0.89 18.85 -19.55
C SER A 23 1.04 19.86 -18.40
N ASP A 24 2.28 20.10 -17.92
CA ASP A 24 2.60 20.87 -16.71
C ASP A 24 1.86 20.39 -15.45
N ARG A 25 1.35 19.15 -15.50
CA ARG A 25 0.74 18.47 -14.35
C ARG A 25 1.74 17.53 -13.72
N PRO A 26 1.80 17.46 -12.38
CA PRO A 26 2.63 16.48 -11.69
C PRO A 26 2.25 15.05 -12.11
N SER A 27 3.24 14.28 -12.57
CA SER A 27 3.15 12.83 -12.68
C SER A 27 3.50 12.16 -11.36
N ARG A 28 4.46 12.73 -10.62
CA ARG A 28 4.89 12.25 -9.29
C ARG A 28 5.23 13.41 -8.36
N GLN A 29 4.95 13.21 -7.07
CA GLN A 29 5.28 14.13 -6.00
C GLN A 29 5.93 13.38 -4.83
N MET A 30 6.98 13.98 -4.26
CA MET A 30 7.49 13.59 -2.94
C MET A 30 7.57 14.80 -2.03
N THR A 31 7.34 14.58 -0.74
CA THR A 31 7.55 15.57 0.31
C THR A 31 8.38 14.93 1.40
N LEU A 32 9.47 15.58 1.78
CA LEU A 32 10.35 15.18 2.88
C LEU A 32 10.30 16.25 3.96
N LEU A 33 10.02 15.86 5.19
CA LEU A 33 9.83 16.79 6.31
C LEU A 33 11.04 16.79 7.23
N GLY A 34 11.30 17.96 7.80
CA GLY A 34 12.32 18.19 8.82
C GLY A 34 13.75 18.15 8.28
N ALA A 35 14.68 18.54 9.15
CA ALA A 35 16.12 18.41 8.92
C ALA A 35 16.57 16.98 8.54
N ASP A 36 15.90 15.95 9.06
CA ASP A 36 16.20 14.54 8.78
C ASP A 36 15.67 14.06 7.42
N SER A 37 14.89 14.90 6.71
CA SER A 37 14.27 14.59 5.43
C SER A 37 13.45 13.29 5.49
N VAL A 38 12.52 13.22 6.45
CA VAL A 38 11.63 12.07 6.64
C VAL A 38 10.57 12.06 5.52
N PRO A 39 10.49 10.99 4.69
CA PRO A 39 9.48 10.93 3.63
C PRO A 39 8.05 10.92 4.18
N ALA A 40 7.27 11.94 3.82
CA ALA A 40 5.87 12.08 4.20
C ALA A 40 4.92 11.77 3.04
N VAL A 41 5.30 12.14 1.81
CA VAL A 41 4.51 11.94 0.59
C VAL A 41 5.38 11.28 -0.48
N ALA A 42 4.83 10.34 -1.25
CA ALA A 42 5.45 9.64 -2.37
C ALA A 42 4.39 9.17 -3.39
N VAL A 43 3.65 10.13 -3.95
CA VAL A 43 2.46 9.90 -4.77
C VAL A 43 2.83 9.84 -6.25
N ASP A 44 2.32 8.80 -6.93
CA ASP A 44 2.28 8.67 -8.37
C ASP A 44 0.82 8.87 -8.81
N PHE A 45 0.57 9.94 -9.57
CA PHE A 45 -0.79 10.35 -9.90
C PHE A 45 -1.48 9.37 -10.87
N ALA A 46 -0.71 8.69 -11.73
CA ALA A 46 -1.25 7.66 -12.61
C ALA A 46 -1.64 6.41 -11.81
N GLU A 47 -0.80 6.00 -10.85
CA GLU A 47 -1.11 4.89 -9.95
C GLU A 47 -2.32 5.21 -9.06
N LEU A 48 -2.41 6.43 -8.52
CA LEU A 48 -3.55 6.87 -7.72
C LEU A 48 -4.85 6.85 -8.51
N ALA A 49 -4.83 7.32 -9.76
CA ALA A 49 -5.98 7.23 -10.66
C ALA A 49 -6.38 5.77 -10.93
N GLN A 50 -5.39 4.90 -11.20
CA GLN A 50 -5.64 3.47 -11.42
C GLN A 50 -6.26 2.81 -10.18
N VAL A 51 -5.76 3.11 -8.99
CA VAL A 51 -6.30 2.59 -7.72
C VAL A 51 -7.74 3.08 -7.51
N ARG A 52 -8.04 4.33 -7.84
CA ARG A 52 -9.40 4.86 -7.80
C ARG A 52 -10.33 4.10 -8.74
N ASP A 53 -9.89 3.83 -9.97
CA ASP A 53 -10.70 3.13 -10.98
C ASP A 53 -11.00 1.68 -10.58
N ILE A 54 -10.05 1.01 -9.93
CA ILE A 54 -10.17 -0.41 -9.55
C ILE A 54 -10.87 -0.57 -8.19
N CYS A 55 -10.46 0.21 -7.18
CA CYS A 55 -10.83 0.02 -5.77
C CYS A 55 -11.75 1.12 -5.23
N GLY A 56 -12.12 2.11 -6.06
CA GLY A 56 -12.97 3.23 -5.67
C GLY A 56 -12.34 4.12 -4.61
N LEU A 57 -13.19 4.80 -3.84
CA LEU A 57 -12.77 5.74 -2.79
C LEU A 57 -12.00 5.07 -1.66
N LEU A 58 -12.34 3.84 -1.31
CA LEU A 58 -11.60 3.10 -0.27
C LEU A 58 -10.16 2.84 -0.73
N GLY A 59 -9.95 2.50 -2.01
CA GLY A 59 -8.61 2.38 -2.58
C GLY A 59 -7.79 3.66 -2.48
N VAL A 60 -8.40 4.81 -2.80
CA VAL A 60 -7.76 6.14 -2.68
C VAL A 60 -7.35 6.42 -1.24
N GLN A 61 -8.24 6.18 -0.28
CA GLN A 61 -7.92 6.41 1.14
C GLN A 61 -6.79 5.51 1.64
N LEU A 62 -6.74 4.24 1.20
CA LEU A 62 -5.63 3.35 1.53
C LEU A 62 -4.33 3.75 0.82
N TYR A 63 -4.40 4.25 -0.41
CA TYR A 63 -3.26 4.83 -1.11
C TYR A 63 -2.65 5.98 -0.30
N GLU A 64 -3.48 6.92 0.15
CA GLU A 64 -3.05 8.08 0.92
C GLU A 64 -2.47 7.69 2.28
N VAL A 65 -3.01 6.65 2.92
CA VAL A 65 -2.42 6.10 4.15
C VAL A 65 -1.00 5.58 3.89
N VAL A 66 -0.78 4.86 2.80
CA VAL A 66 0.53 4.30 2.46
C VAL A 66 1.48 5.40 2.00
N TYR A 67 1.12 6.15 0.96
CA TYR A 67 2.02 7.07 0.25
C TYR A 67 1.83 8.56 0.56
N GLY A 68 0.94 8.91 1.48
CA GLY A 68 0.67 10.29 1.85
C GLY A 68 -0.35 10.96 0.92
N VAL A 69 -0.84 12.12 1.36
CA VAL A 69 -1.79 12.95 0.61
C VAL A 69 -0.98 13.91 -0.26
N ALA A 70 -1.25 13.91 -1.57
CA ALA A 70 -0.61 14.86 -2.49
C ALA A 70 -1.08 16.30 -2.23
N ALA A 71 -0.28 17.28 -2.64
CA ALA A 71 -0.74 18.66 -2.67
C ALA A 71 -1.87 18.80 -3.70
N GLU A 72 -2.92 19.54 -3.35
CA GLU A 72 -4.04 19.77 -4.26
C GLU A 72 -3.73 20.90 -5.25
N GLY A 73 -4.15 20.72 -6.51
CA GLY A 73 -4.20 21.79 -7.50
C GLY A 73 -3.08 21.81 -8.54
N PRO A 74 -3.12 22.76 -9.49
CA PRO A 74 -2.04 22.98 -10.44
C PRO A 74 -0.79 23.45 -9.70
N LEU A 75 0.36 22.92 -10.11
CA LEU A 75 1.65 23.30 -9.54
C LEU A 75 2.30 24.36 -10.44
N GLU A 76 2.44 25.58 -9.92
CA GLU A 76 3.32 26.57 -10.52
C GLU A 76 4.73 26.34 -9.96
N GLU A 77 5.71 26.16 -10.85
CA GLU A 77 7.09 25.95 -10.41
C GLU A 77 7.65 27.22 -9.77
N PRO A 78 8.10 27.14 -8.51
CA PRO A 78 8.66 28.31 -7.82
C PRO A 78 9.90 28.86 -8.55
N PRO A 79 10.13 30.19 -8.52
CA PRO A 79 11.32 30.79 -9.15
C PRO A 79 12.66 30.27 -8.62
N ASP A 80 12.67 29.77 -7.39
CA ASP A 80 13.81 29.19 -6.68
C ASP A 80 13.89 27.66 -6.80
N ALA A 81 13.06 27.05 -7.65
CA ALA A 81 13.12 25.62 -7.92
C ALA A 81 14.48 25.21 -8.52
N GLU A 82 15.03 24.14 -7.96
CA GLU A 82 16.29 23.55 -8.40
C GLU A 82 15.99 22.40 -9.38
N PRO A 83 16.56 22.39 -10.60
CA PRO A 83 16.39 21.27 -11.51
C PRO A 83 17.05 20.01 -10.95
N VAL A 84 16.41 18.87 -11.17
CA VAL A 84 16.85 17.56 -10.67
C VAL A 84 17.07 16.61 -11.83
N THR A 85 18.16 15.84 -11.79
CA THR A 85 18.41 14.82 -12.82
C THR A 85 17.45 13.63 -12.70
N GLU A 86 17.25 12.88 -13.78
CA GLU A 86 16.45 11.65 -13.74
C GLU A 86 16.97 10.65 -12.69
N HIS A 87 18.29 10.49 -12.60
CA HIS A 87 18.91 9.56 -11.68
C HIS A 87 18.68 9.95 -10.22
N GLU A 88 18.93 11.22 -9.86
CA GLU A 88 18.71 11.72 -8.50
C GLU A 88 17.24 11.57 -8.08
N PHE A 89 16.33 11.91 -8.99
CA PHE A 89 14.90 11.75 -8.75
C PHE A 89 14.54 10.27 -8.52
N ALA A 90 15.04 9.36 -9.38
CA ALA A 90 14.74 7.93 -9.27
C ALA A 90 15.25 7.32 -7.94
N VAL A 91 16.44 7.73 -7.49
CA VAL A 91 17.00 7.30 -6.19
C VAL A 91 16.13 7.78 -5.04
N MET A 92 15.78 9.07 -5.03
CA MET A 92 14.94 9.65 -3.98
C MET A 92 13.52 9.06 -3.99
N TRP A 93 12.97 8.82 -5.18
CA TRP A 93 11.69 8.15 -5.38
C TRP A 93 11.66 6.75 -4.77
N GLY A 94 12.66 5.92 -5.09
CA GLY A 94 12.79 4.58 -4.52
C GLY A 94 12.89 4.61 -2.99
N ARG A 95 13.68 5.54 -2.44
CA ARG A 95 13.81 5.73 -0.99
C ARG A 95 12.48 6.13 -0.35
N CYS A 96 11.79 7.13 -0.88
CA CYS A 96 10.52 7.60 -0.32
C CYS A 96 9.44 6.52 -0.38
N ARG A 97 9.31 5.83 -1.52
CA ARG A 97 8.35 4.72 -1.69
C ARG A 97 8.64 3.57 -0.73
N SER A 98 9.90 3.14 -0.61
CA SER A 98 10.29 2.07 0.30
C SER A 98 10.02 2.44 1.76
N PHE A 99 10.41 3.65 2.18
CA PHE A 99 10.18 4.12 3.55
C PHE A 99 8.69 4.14 3.89
N ARG A 100 7.87 4.77 3.03
CA ARG A 100 6.42 4.87 3.19
C ARG A 100 5.72 3.51 3.22
N GLN A 101 6.18 2.55 2.44
CA GLN A 101 5.58 1.22 2.36
C GLN A 101 6.06 0.26 3.47
N CYS A 102 7.32 0.36 3.90
CA CYS A 102 7.94 -0.66 4.76
C CYS A 102 8.26 -0.17 6.18
N ASP A 103 8.64 1.10 6.35
CA ASP A 103 9.09 1.65 7.64
C ASP A 103 7.96 2.37 8.40
N VAL A 104 6.94 2.84 7.68
CA VAL A 104 5.75 3.44 8.29
C VAL A 104 4.73 2.37 8.65
N ARG A 105 4.37 2.28 9.93
CA ARG A 105 3.25 1.47 10.37
C ARG A 105 1.92 2.18 10.07
N HIS A 106 1.17 1.67 9.11
CA HIS A 106 -0.13 2.21 8.67
C HIS A 106 -1.25 1.98 9.70
N SER A 107 -1.16 2.69 10.83
CA SER A 107 -2.03 2.52 12.01
C SER A 107 -3.21 3.51 12.07
N SER A 108 -3.47 4.22 10.98
CA SER A 108 -4.55 5.19 10.82
C SER A 108 -5.32 4.93 9.51
N GLY A 109 -6.36 5.73 9.26
CA GLY A 109 -7.19 5.63 8.06
C GLY A 109 -8.39 4.69 8.22
N PRO A 110 -9.05 4.31 7.11
CA PRO A 110 -10.31 3.57 7.15
C PRO A 110 -10.14 2.12 7.62
N ILE A 111 -8.98 1.52 7.38
CA ILE A 111 -8.65 0.15 7.80
C ILE A 111 -7.21 0.13 8.34
N PRO A 112 -7.00 0.49 9.61
CA PRO A 112 -5.68 0.45 10.23
C PRO A 112 -5.10 -0.97 10.32
N VAL A 113 -3.78 -1.09 10.24
CA VAL A 113 -3.06 -2.32 10.60
C VAL A 113 -3.40 -2.73 12.04
N GLY A 114 -3.76 -4.00 12.21
CA GLY A 114 -4.30 -4.59 13.44
C GLY A 114 -5.82 -4.74 13.44
N THR A 115 -6.53 -4.16 12.48
CA THR A 115 -7.99 -4.33 12.33
C THR A 115 -8.34 -5.78 12.08
N ARG A 116 -9.39 -6.28 12.72
CA ARG A 116 -9.93 -7.62 12.47
C ARG A 116 -11.15 -7.54 11.55
N LEU A 117 -11.13 -8.35 10.50
CA LEU A 117 -12.18 -8.41 9.49
C LEU A 117 -12.61 -9.86 9.26
N PRO A 118 -13.92 -10.13 9.13
CA PRO A 118 -14.36 -11.41 8.59
C PRO A 118 -14.00 -11.50 7.11
N GLY A 119 -13.77 -12.71 6.63
CA GLY A 119 -13.52 -12.94 5.21
C GLY A 119 -13.74 -14.39 4.81
N THR A 120 -13.73 -14.62 3.51
CA THR A 120 -13.88 -15.95 2.91
C THR A 120 -12.68 -16.23 2.02
N PHE A 121 -12.01 -17.36 2.21
CA PHE A 121 -10.96 -17.79 1.29
C PHE A 121 -11.55 -18.06 -0.10
N VAL A 122 -10.94 -17.53 -1.16
CA VAL A 122 -11.42 -17.68 -2.55
C VAL A 122 -10.37 -18.32 -3.48
N GLY A 123 -9.37 -18.97 -2.89
CA GLY A 123 -8.32 -19.67 -3.62
C GLY A 123 -7.31 -18.72 -4.25
N ALA A 124 -6.44 -19.27 -5.08
CA ALA A 124 -5.48 -18.52 -5.86
C ALA A 124 -5.12 -19.26 -7.16
N PRO A 125 -4.67 -18.57 -8.22
CA PRO A 125 -4.42 -19.22 -9.51
C PRO A 125 -3.15 -20.10 -9.52
N TRP A 126 -2.44 -20.20 -8.40
CA TRP A 126 -1.25 -21.03 -8.25
C TRP A 126 -1.48 -22.19 -7.27
N PRO A 127 -0.70 -23.28 -7.39
CA PRO A 127 -0.76 -24.39 -6.44
C PRO A 127 -0.51 -23.94 -4.99
N PRO A 128 -1.10 -24.64 -4.00
CA PRO A 128 -0.78 -24.45 -2.60
C PRO A 128 0.73 -24.45 -2.33
N GLY A 129 1.14 -23.56 -1.42
CA GLY A 129 2.52 -23.44 -0.95
C GLY A 129 3.44 -22.54 -1.79
N ARG A 130 2.91 -21.78 -2.75
CA ARG A 130 3.78 -20.88 -3.56
C ARG A 130 3.86 -19.45 -3.03
N THR A 131 2.73 -18.75 -2.92
CA THR A 131 2.74 -17.31 -2.59
C THR A 131 1.70 -16.93 -1.54
N GLY A 132 0.49 -17.48 -1.63
CA GLY A 132 -0.57 -17.25 -0.64
C GLY A 132 -1.97 -17.53 -1.19
N VAL A 133 -3.00 -17.04 -0.53
CA VAL A 133 -4.41 -17.19 -0.95
C VAL A 133 -5.14 -15.87 -0.87
N PHE A 134 -6.08 -15.65 -1.80
CA PHE A 134 -6.96 -14.49 -1.74
C PHE A 134 -8.10 -14.72 -0.75
N VAL A 135 -8.55 -13.60 -0.18
CA VAL A 135 -9.69 -13.53 0.73
C VAL A 135 -10.67 -12.50 0.19
N ASP A 136 -11.91 -12.92 0.00
CA ASP A 136 -13.03 -12.00 -0.20
C ASP A 136 -13.45 -11.42 1.15
N LEU A 137 -13.34 -10.10 1.27
CA LEU A 137 -13.68 -9.32 2.45
C LEU A 137 -15.04 -8.62 2.32
N GLY A 138 -15.73 -8.75 1.19
CA GLY A 138 -16.91 -7.93 0.86
C GLY A 138 -16.57 -6.45 0.65
N LEU A 139 -15.30 -6.15 0.38
CA LEU A 139 -14.77 -4.81 0.11
C LEU A 139 -14.40 -4.67 -1.38
N PRO A 140 -14.34 -3.45 -1.93
CA PRO A 140 -13.92 -3.21 -3.33
C PRO A 140 -12.41 -3.45 -3.57
N LEU A 141 -11.77 -4.25 -2.73
CA LEU A 141 -10.35 -4.59 -2.82
C LEU A 141 -10.08 -5.97 -2.22
N PRO A 142 -9.11 -6.71 -2.76
CA PRO A 142 -8.82 -8.06 -2.29
C PRO A 142 -8.09 -8.05 -0.95
N GLY A 143 -8.40 -9.06 -0.13
CA GLY A 143 -7.52 -9.51 0.94
C GLY A 143 -6.54 -10.57 0.44
N PHE A 144 -5.37 -10.67 1.05
CA PHE A 144 -4.38 -11.70 0.72
C PHE A 144 -3.68 -12.23 1.96
N VAL A 145 -3.63 -13.54 2.12
CA VAL A 145 -2.85 -14.20 3.17
C VAL A 145 -1.57 -14.76 2.56
N ASP A 146 -0.43 -14.25 2.98
CA ASP A 146 0.89 -14.79 2.63
C ASP A 146 1.01 -16.27 3.01
N ALA A 147 1.65 -17.06 2.16
CA ALA A 147 1.87 -18.47 2.41
C ALA A 147 2.60 -18.71 3.74
N ILE A 148 3.48 -17.81 4.18
CA ILE A 148 4.17 -17.91 5.47
C ILE A 148 3.22 -17.97 6.68
N HIS A 149 2.03 -17.37 6.57
CA HIS A 149 1.00 -17.44 7.61
C HIS A 149 0.21 -18.75 7.58
N LEU A 150 0.24 -19.47 6.45
CA LEU A 150 -0.38 -20.79 6.28
C LEU A 150 0.62 -21.93 6.52
N PHE A 151 1.91 -21.66 6.40
CA PHE A 151 3.01 -22.63 6.50
C PHE A 151 3.42 -23.02 7.92
N ARG A 152 2.48 -23.08 8.87
CA ARG A 152 2.74 -23.96 10.02
C ARG A 152 2.76 -25.38 9.46
N ALA A 153 3.96 -25.98 9.47
CA ALA A 153 4.33 -27.19 8.74
C ALA A 153 3.19 -28.22 8.75
N ASP A 154 2.79 -28.66 7.55
CA ASP A 154 1.80 -29.70 7.27
C ASP A 154 0.30 -29.31 7.33
N ALA A 155 -0.05 -28.04 7.48
CA ALA A 155 -1.44 -27.61 7.35
C ALA A 155 -1.92 -27.63 5.89
N VAL A 156 -2.97 -28.41 5.61
CA VAL A 156 -3.75 -28.31 4.36
C VAL A 156 -4.27 -26.88 4.25
N TRP A 157 -4.03 -26.23 3.11
CA TRP A 157 -4.55 -24.88 2.88
C TRP A 157 -6.09 -24.90 2.97
N PRO A 158 -6.71 -23.84 3.50
CA PRO A 158 -8.16 -23.79 3.64
C PRO A 158 -8.84 -23.94 2.27
N PRO A 159 -9.89 -24.77 2.14
CA PRO A 159 -10.63 -24.88 0.91
C PRO A 159 -11.36 -23.58 0.59
N ASP A 160 -11.60 -23.33 -0.69
CA ASP A 160 -12.39 -22.19 -1.16
C ASP A 160 -13.77 -22.18 -0.50
N GLY A 161 -14.24 -20.98 -0.11
CA GLY A 161 -15.47 -20.81 0.65
C GLY A 161 -15.29 -20.90 2.17
N THR A 162 -14.10 -21.26 2.67
CA THR A 162 -13.84 -21.28 4.12
C THR A 162 -13.93 -19.87 4.70
N ARG A 163 -14.78 -19.68 5.70
CA ARG A 163 -14.89 -18.42 6.45
C ARG A 163 -13.94 -18.40 7.63
N ALA A 164 -13.29 -17.26 7.87
CA ALA A 164 -12.46 -17.03 9.03
C ALA A 164 -12.45 -15.54 9.40
N GLU A 165 -11.88 -15.24 10.57
CA GLU A 165 -11.51 -13.89 10.96
C GLU A 165 -10.01 -13.67 10.66
N PHE A 166 -9.70 -12.49 10.15
CA PHE A 166 -8.36 -12.10 9.73
C PHE A 166 -7.96 -10.79 10.40
N GLU A 167 -6.70 -10.70 10.80
CA GLU A 167 -6.07 -9.45 11.21
C GLU A 167 -5.34 -8.85 10.01
N VAL A 168 -5.55 -7.56 9.75
CA VAL A 168 -4.78 -6.78 8.77
C VAL A 168 -3.37 -6.58 9.31
N VAL A 169 -2.37 -7.11 8.61
CA VAL A 169 -0.97 -7.00 9.03
C VAL A 169 -0.22 -5.93 8.24
N ASP A 170 -0.68 -5.60 7.04
CA ASP A 170 -0.03 -4.63 6.15
C ASP A 170 -1.00 -4.19 5.03
N ILE A 171 -0.71 -3.05 4.40
CA ILE A 171 -1.47 -2.50 3.27
C ILE A 171 -0.49 -2.35 2.11
N ARG A 172 -0.77 -3.02 0.99
CA ARG A 172 0.08 -2.96 -0.21
C ARG A 172 -0.64 -2.22 -1.31
N VAL A 173 0.09 -1.32 -1.96
CA VAL A 173 -0.42 -0.56 -3.10
C VAL A 173 0.60 -0.63 -4.23
N ASN A 174 0.19 -1.28 -5.32
CA ASN A 174 0.95 -1.41 -6.57
C ASN A 174 -0.04 -1.56 -7.74
N GLY A 175 -0.50 -0.44 -8.28
CA GLY A 175 -1.57 -0.37 -9.29
C GLY A 175 -2.97 -0.77 -8.82
N SER A 176 -3.09 -1.49 -7.71
CA SER A 176 -4.32 -1.73 -6.93
C SER A 176 -3.98 -1.74 -5.43
N ALA A 177 -4.97 -1.43 -4.59
CA ALA A 177 -4.82 -1.58 -3.14
C ALA A 177 -5.17 -3.02 -2.72
N GLN A 178 -4.39 -3.59 -1.80
CA GLN A 178 -4.61 -4.93 -1.28
C GLN A 178 -4.27 -4.97 0.22
N LEU A 179 -5.14 -5.60 1.02
CA LEU A 179 -4.86 -5.85 2.43
C LEU A 179 -4.09 -7.15 2.58
N ARG A 180 -2.97 -7.11 3.29
CA ARG A 180 -2.26 -8.32 3.73
C ARG A 180 -2.83 -8.77 5.05
N LEU A 181 -3.12 -10.05 5.14
CA LEU A 181 -3.93 -10.62 6.20
C LEU A 181 -3.21 -11.78 6.87
N ARG A 182 -3.51 -11.94 8.16
CA ARG A 182 -3.15 -13.11 8.95
C ARG A 182 -4.43 -13.70 9.57
N PRO A 183 -4.74 -14.99 9.37
CA PRO A 183 -5.86 -15.62 10.07
C PRO A 183 -5.67 -15.54 11.58
N THR A 184 -6.70 -15.14 12.33
CA THR A 184 -6.61 -15.05 13.81
C THR A 184 -6.67 -16.43 14.48
N ALA A 185 -7.20 -17.43 13.77
CA ALA A 185 -7.19 -18.83 14.16
C ALA A 185 -6.71 -19.70 12.99
N THR A 186 -5.67 -20.50 13.23
CA THR A 186 -5.22 -21.58 12.33
C THR A 186 -5.40 -22.94 13.04
N PRO A 187 -5.85 -24.00 12.34
CA PRO A 187 -5.88 -25.34 12.90
C PRO A 187 -4.44 -25.84 13.16
N PRO A 188 -4.23 -26.72 14.15
CA PRO A 188 -2.97 -27.44 14.32
C PRO A 188 -2.60 -28.24 13.05
N PRO A 189 -1.31 -28.56 12.84
CA PRO A 189 -0.88 -29.48 11.79
C PRO A 189 -1.73 -30.77 11.77
N GLY A 190 -2.26 -31.14 10.61
CA GLY A 190 -3.08 -32.35 10.44
C GLY A 190 -4.58 -32.20 10.74
N GLU A 191 -5.06 -31.05 11.24
CA GLU A 191 -6.50 -30.81 11.44
C GLU A 191 -7.14 -30.04 10.26
N PRO A 192 -8.39 -30.36 9.86
CA PRO A 192 -9.06 -29.70 8.72
C PRO A 192 -9.57 -28.29 9.08
N TRP A 193 -9.72 -27.45 8.05
CA TRP A 193 -10.38 -26.15 8.13
C TRP A 193 -11.91 -26.27 7.95
N PRO A 194 -12.73 -25.36 8.53
CA PRO A 194 -12.42 -24.44 9.63
C PRO A 194 -12.44 -25.15 11.00
N ARG A 195 -11.89 -24.51 12.07
CA ARG A 195 -11.94 -25.11 13.42
C ARG A 195 -13.40 -25.46 13.79
N PRO A 196 -13.68 -26.66 14.31
CA PRO A 196 -14.94 -26.91 14.98
C PRO A 196 -15.14 -25.86 16.07
N VAL A 197 -16.32 -25.25 16.15
CA VAL A 197 -16.67 -24.39 17.28
C VAL A 197 -16.49 -25.25 18.53
N ARG A 198 -15.54 -24.89 19.40
CA ARG A 198 -15.38 -25.57 20.67
C ARG A 198 -16.67 -25.30 21.46
N PRO A 199 -17.38 -26.34 21.95
CA PRO A 199 -18.61 -26.16 22.72
C PRO A 199 -18.35 -25.39 24.01
#